data_AF-A0A2V6WBB9-F1
#
_entry.id   AF-A0A2V6WBB9-F1
#
_cell.length_a   1.000
_cell.length_b   1.000
_cell.length_c   1.000
_cell.angle_alpha   90.00
_cell.angle_beta   90.00
_cell.angle_gamma   90.00
#
_symmetry.space_group_name_H-M   'P 1'
#
loop_
_entity.id
_entity.type
_entity.pdbx_description
1 polymer ?
#
loop_
_entity_poly.entity_id
_entity_poly.type
_entity_poly.pdbx_seq_one_letter_code
_entity_poly.pdbx_strand_id
1 'polypeptide(L)'
;MLIVMVSLAVGLLGLLSTRAALPRLAEGGDPHAPWALGLVGLAPAWVITFVALLGSSPAPRLPVWSAAAWIASSSAALLGAIVTEALVRGASASGGRPLAWYWTYGLAALLPAWLIAILGNVVR
;
A
#
# COMPACT_ATOMS: atom_id res chain seq x y z
N MET A 1 -2.81 16.76 10.70
CA MET A 1 -4.01 16.78 9.83
C MET A 1 -3.71 16.98 8.35
N LEU A 2 -2.99 18.04 7.94
CA LEU A 2 -2.68 18.30 6.51
C LEU A 2 -2.01 17.12 5.79
N ILE A 3 -1.00 16.49 6.41
CA ILE A 3 -0.28 15.33 5.84
C ILE A 3 -1.23 14.16 5.55
N VAL A 4 -2.20 13.91 6.42
CA VAL A 4 -3.21 12.85 6.24
C VAL A 4 -4.09 13.19 5.03
N MET A 5 -4.53 14.44 4.88
CA MET A 5 -5.33 14.87 3.73
C MET A 5 -4.55 14.73 2.41
N VAL A 6 -3.28 15.12 2.40
CA VAL A 6 -2.40 14.95 1.22
C VAL A 6 -2.23 13.47 0.89
N SER A 7 -1.98 12.63 1.90
CA SER A 7 -1.87 11.17 1.72
C SER A 7 -3.14 10.56 1.15
N LEU A 8 -4.32 10.95 1.64
CA LEU A 8 -5.61 10.51 1.11
C LEU A 8 -5.82 10.94 -0.35
N ALA A 9 -5.50 12.19 -0.68
CA ALA A 9 -5.59 12.68 -2.05
C ALA A 9 -4.64 11.92 -3.00
N VAL A 10 -3.40 11.69 -2.57
CA VAL A 10 -2.41 10.90 -3.33
C VAL A 10 -2.86 9.46 -3.48
N GLY A 11 -3.43 8.85 -2.44
CA GLY A 11 -3.96 7.49 -2.49
C GLY A 11 -5.13 7.36 -3.45
N LEU A 12 -6.04 8.35 -3.47
CA LEU A 12 -7.14 8.38 -4.43
C LEU A 12 -6.63 8.56 -5.87
N LEU A 13 -5.69 9.48 -6.10
CA LEU A 13 -5.08 9.69 -7.41
C LEU A 13 -4.35 8.44 -7.90
N GLY A 14 -3.60 7.77 -7.02
CA GLY A 14 -2.93 6.50 -7.30
C GLY A 14 -3.92 5.39 -7.64
N LEU A 15 -5.01 5.28 -6.88
CA LEU A 15 -6.08 4.31 -7.16
C LEU A 15 -6.72 4.54 -8.53
N LEU A 16 -7.08 5.78 -8.85
CA LEU A 16 -7.74 6.13 -10.11
C LEU A 16 -6.80 5.97 -11.31
N SER A 17 -5.56 6.43 -11.20
CA SER A 17 -4.56 6.33 -12.27
C SER A 17 -4.20 4.87 -12.57
N THR A 18 -4.00 4.05 -11.54
CA THR A 18 -3.70 2.62 -11.71
C THR A 18 -4.92 1.86 -12.21
N ARG A 19 -6.12 2.19 -11.74
CA ARG A 19 -7.35 1.61 -12.30
C ARG A 19 -7.50 1.92 -13.79
N ALA A 20 -7.20 3.15 -14.21
CA ALA A 20 -7.25 3.55 -15.62
C ALA A 20 -6.15 2.91 -16.47
N ALA A 21 -5.04 2.49 -15.87
CA ALA A 21 -3.94 1.81 -16.56
C ALA A 21 -4.17 0.31 -16.76
N LEU A 22 -5.06 -0.33 -15.99
CA LEU A 22 -5.36 -1.77 -16.08
C LEU A 22 -5.67 -2.29 -17.51
N PRO A 23 -6.48 -1.61 -18.33
CA PRO A 23 -6.78 -2.09 -19.68
C PRO A 23 -5.53 -2.22 -20.57
N ARG A 24 -4.49 -1.41 -20.31
CA ARG A 24 -3.23 -1.47 -21.07
C ARG A 24 -2.39 -2.71 -20.75
N LEU A 25 -2.70 -3.40 -19.65
CA LEU A 25 -2.01 -4.62 -19.23
C LEU A 25 -2.69 -5.90 -19.77
N ALA A 26 -3.87 -5.79 -20.39
CA ALA A 26 -4.62 -6.93 -20.90
C ALA A 26 -3.87 -7.70 -22.01
N GLU A 27 -2.92 -7.05 -22.68
CA GLU A 27 -2.13 -7.63 -23.78
C GLU A 27 -0.95 -8.49 -23.29
N GLY A 28 -0.51 -8.32 -22.04
CA GLY A 28 0.75 -8.89 -21.54
C GLY A 28 0.66 -10.26 -20.88
N GLY A 29 -0.54 -10.73 -20.51
CA GLY A 29 -0.77 -12.03 -19.86
C GLY A 29 -0.12 -12.24 -18.48
N ASP A 30 0.76 -11.34 -18.03
CA ASP A 30 1.47 -11.42 -16.76
C ASP A 30 0.54 -11.03 -15.58
N PRO A 31 0.22 -11.95 -14.66
CA PRO A 31 -0.60 -11.68 -13.48
C PRO A 31 0.13 -10.83 -12.42
N HIS A 32 1.46 -10.71 -12.47
CA HIS A 32 2.24 -9.89 -11.53
C HIS A 32 2.17 -8.41 -11.87
N ALA A 33 2.05 -8.04 -13.15
CA ALA A 33 1.91 -6.65 -13.58
C ALA A 33 0.72 -5.91 -12.93
N PRO A 34 -0.53 -6.41 -12.98
CA PRO A 34 -1.66 -5.76 -12.31
C PRO A 34 -1.52 -5.72 -10.78
N TRP A 35 -0.92 -6.75 -10.16
CA TRP A 35 -0.60 -6.75 -8.73
C TRP A 35 0.39 -5.64 -8.36
N ALA A 36 1.51 -5.56 -9.07
CA ALA A 36 2.53 -4.54 -8.86
C ALA A 36 1.95 -3.13 -9.07
N LEU A 37 1.08 -2.99 -10.07
CA LEU A 37 0.40 -1.73 -10.38
C LEU A 37 -0.54 -1.29 -9.24
N GLY A 38 -1.26 -2.22 -8.61
CA GLY A 38 -2.05 -1.93 -7.40
C GLY A 38 -1.17 -1.48 -6.22
N LEU A 39 -0.03 -2.15 -6.01
CA LEU A 39 0.92 -1.83 -4.95
C LEU A 39 1.53 -0.43 -5.14
N VAL A 40 2.00 -0.14 -6.36
CA VAL A 40 2.57 1.17 -6.74
C VAL A 40 1.51 2.28 -6.64
N GLY A 41 0.24 1.99 -6.89
CA GLY A 41 -0.84 2.96 -6.71
C GLY A 41 -0.98 3.47 -5.28
N LEU A 42 -0.76 2.60 -4.29
CA LEU A 42 -0.93 2.95 -2.88
C LEU A 42 0.38 3.32 -2.17
N ALA A 43 1.51 2.87 -2.70
CA ALA A 43 2.82 3.06 -2.06
C ALA A 43 3.16 4.54 -1.76
N PRO A 44 2.96 5.52 -2.68
CA PRO A 44 3.25 6.92 -2.37
C PRO A 44 2.42 7.46 -1.21
N ALA A 45 1.13 7.10 -1.16
CA ALA A 45 0.22 7.53 -0.10
C ALA A 45 0.67 7.00 1.27
N TRP A 46 1.06 5.72 1.31
CA TRP A 46 1.62 5.10 2.51
C TRP A 46 2.95 5.71 2.92
N VAL A 47 3.90 5.92 2.00
CA VAL A 47 5.22 6.52 2.31
C VAL A 47 5.05 7.89 2.97
N ILE A 48 4.11 8.72 2.50
CA ILE A 48 3.82 10.04 3.09
C ILE A 48 3.46 9.92 4.57
N THR A 49 2.50 9.08 4.94
CA THR A 49 2.07 8.94 6.35
C THR A 49 3.09 8.14 7.17
N PHE A 50 3.74 7.16 6.57
CA PHE A 50 4.77 6.35 7.21
C PHE A 50 5.97 7.18 7.64
N VAL A 51 6.52 8.00 6.74
CA VAL A 51 7.63 8.91 7.05
C VAL A 51 7.19 9.97 8.06
N ALA A 52 5.95 10.46 7.96
CA ALA A 52 5.42 11.44 8.91
C ALA A 52 5.35 10.92 10.37
N LEU A 53 5.28 9.61 10.59
CA LEU A 53 5.40 9.03 11.94
C LEU A 53 6.75 9.37 12.59
N LEU A 54 7.82 9.55 11.81
CA LEU A 54 9.14 9.94 12.32
C LEU A 54 9.14 11.37 12.87
N GLY A 55 8.24 12.23 12.39
CA GLY A 55 8.17 13.64 12.77
C GLY A 55 9.31 14.49 12.25
N SER A 56 9.27 15.77 12.62
CA SER A 56 10.24 16.79 12.22
C SER A 56 11.31 17.09 13.28
N SER A 57 11.18 16.53 14.49
CA SER A 57 12.04 16.87 15.61
C SER A 57 13.28 15.97 15.65
N PRO A 58 14.50 16.51 15.79
CA PRO A 58 15.73 15.75 16.00
C PRO A 58 15.79 15.15 17.43
N ALA A 59 14.63 14.94 18.07
CA ALA A 59 14.53 14.36 19.39
C ALA A 59 15.10 12.92 19.36
N PRO A 60 15.93 12.53 20.35
CA PRO A 60 16.62 11.26 20.33
C PRO A 60 15.70 10.04 20.42
N ARG A 61 14.39 10.23 20.68
CA ARG A 61 13.40 9.15 20.79
C ARG A 61 12.04 9.57 20.24
N LEU A 62 11.44 8.67 19.46
CA LEU A 62 10.06 8.74 19.01
C LEU A 62 9.09 8.53 20.19
N PRO A 63 7.92 9.18 20.19
CA PRO A 63 6.82 8.79 21.07
C PRO A 63 6.51 7.29 20.91
N VAL A 64 6.21 6.61 22.03
CA VAL A 64 5.97 5.15 22.06
C VAL A 64 4.94 4.73 21.01
N TRP A 65 3.86 5.49 20.86
CA TRP A 65 2.83 5.22 19.85
C TRP A 65 3.32 5.37 18.42
N SER A 66 4.10 6.41 18.12
CA SER A 66 4.67 6.60 16.79
C SER A 66 5.65 5.48 16.43
N ALA A 67 6.47 5.05 17.38
CA ALA A 67 7.38 3.92 17.19
C ALA A 67 6.62 2.60 16.96
N ALA A 68 5.60 2.31 17.78
CA ALA A 68 4.76 1.11 17.62
C ALA A 68 4.02 1.10 16.27
N ALA A 69 3.42 2.23 15.88
CA ALA A 69 2.75 2.37 14.59
C ALA A 69 3.72 2.23 13.40
N TRP A 70 4.96 2.73 13.54
CA TRP A 70 5.99 2.62 12.50
C TRP A 70 6.42 1.16 12.30
N ILE A 71 6.67 0.43 13.39
CA ILE A 71 6.98 -1.00 13.33
C ILE A 71 5.80 -1.78 12.75
N ALA A 72 4.59 -1.59 13.28
CA ALA A 72 3.40 -2.30 12.84
C ALA A 72 3.06 -2.03 11.37
N SER A 73 3.18 -0.78 10.92
CA SER A 73 2.97 -0.40 9.51
C SER A 73 3.99 -1.06 8.59
N SER A 74 5.27 -1.06 8.97
CA SER A 74 6.34 -1.74 8.21
C SER A 74 6.10 -3.24 8.11
N SER A 75 5.78 -3.89 9.23
CA SER A 75 5.49 -5.33 9.27
C SER A 75 4.26 -5.66 8.43
N ALA A 76 3.21 -4.86 8.50
CA ALA A 76 2.00 -5.05 7.70
C ALA A 76 2.27 -4.90 6.19
N ALA A 77 3.11 -3.95 5.78
CA ALA A 77 3.47 -3.76 4.36
C ALA A 77 4.26 -4.97 3.84
N LEU A 78 5.23 -5.45 4.64
CA LEU A 78 6.04 -6.61 4.27
C LEU A 78 5.19 -7.89 4.19
N LEU A 79 4.41 -8.18 5.23
CA LEU A 79 3.55 -9.36 5.26
C LEU A 79 2.49 -9.30 4.17
N GLY A 80 1.87 -8.14 3.95
CA GLY A 80 0.87 -7.93 2.91
C GLY A 80 1.45 -8.18 1.52
N ALA A 81 2.65 -7.67 1.22
CA ALA A 81 3.32 -7.92 -0.05
C ALA A 81 3.61 -9.42 -0.26
N ILE A 82 4.16 -10.11 0.76
CA ILE A 82 4.48 -11.55 0.67
C ILE A 82 3.22 -12.39 0.48
N VAL A 83 2.19 -12.16 1.31
CA VAL A 83 0.95 -12.95 1.27
C VAL A 83 0.21 -12.74 -0.05
N THR A 84 0.09 -11.48 -0.50
CA THR A 84 -0.65 -11.18 -1.74
C THR A 84 0.07 -11.67 -2.99
N GLU A 85 1.41 -11.63 -3.01
CA GLU A 85 2.21 -12.26 -4.07
C GLU A 85 2.04 -13.79 -4.06
N ALA A 86 2.00 -14.43 -2.89
CA ALA A 86 1.69 -15.86 -2.80
C ALA A 86 0.27 -16.17 -3.33
N LEU A 87 -0.71 -15.31 -3.07
CA LEU A 87 -2.07 -15.43 -3.62
C LEU A 87 -2.10 -15.25 -5.14
N VAL A 88 -1.30 -14.33 -5.70
CA VAL A 88 -1.14 -14.16 -7.15
C VAL A 88 -0.62 -15.45 -7.77
N ARG A 89 0.47 -16.00 -7.23
CA ARG A 89 1.06 -17.27 -7.71
C ARG A 89 0.06 -18.42 -7.63
N GLY A 90 -0.63 -18.57 -6.50
CA GLY A 90 -1.64 -19.60 -6.31
C GLY A 90 -2.80 -19.49 -7.29
N ALA A 91 -3.33 -18.27 -7.47
CA ALA A 91 -4.43 -18.01 -8.40
C ALA A 91 -4.05 -18.24 -9.87
N SER A 92 -2.81 -17.90 -10.24
CA SER A 92 -2.29 -18.14 -11.59
C SER A 92 -2.07 -19.62 -11.87
N ALA A 93 -1.64 -20.40 -10.87
CA ALA A 93 -1.52 -21.85 -10.99
C ALA A 93 -2.89 -22.56 -11.06
N SER A 94 -3.95 -21.98 -10.47
CA SER A 94 -5.28 -22.61 -10.39
C SER A 94 -6.22 -22.29 -11.56
N GLY A 95 -5.69 -21.90 -12.73
CA GLY A 95 -6.49 -21.55 -13.91
C GLY A 95 -6.73 -20.04 -14.11
N GLY A 96 -6.07 -19.19 -13.32
CA GLY A 96 -6.08 -17.73 -13.50
C GLY A 96 -7.32 -17.04 -12.93
N ARG A 97 -7.24 -15.72 -12.78
CA ARG A 97 -8.35 -14.84 -12.36
C ARG A 97 -8.45 -13.61 -13.27
N PRO A 98 -9.58 -12.89 -13.26
CA PRO A 98 -9.68 -11.62 -13.96
C PRO A 98 -8.58 -10.64 -13.53
N LEU A 99 -8.04 -9.87 -14.48
CA LEU A 99 -6.92 -8.95 -14.26
C LEU A 99 -7.15 -7.98 -13.09
N ALA A 100 -8.40 -7.53 -12.92
CA ALA A 100 -8.83 -6.65 -11.83
C ALA A 100 -8.60 -7.26 -10.44
N TRP A 101 -8.64 -8.59 -10.30
CA TRP A 101 -8.44 -9.27 -9.01
C TRP A 101 -6.99 -9.22 -8.55
N TYR A 102 -6.04 -9.42 -9.46
CA TYR A 102 -4.63 -9.28 -9.16
C TYR A 102 -4.29 -7.86 -8.71
N TRP A 103 -4.90 -6.84 -9.32
CA TRP A 103 -4.79 -5.45 -8.86
C TRP A 103 -5.34 -5.22 -7.46
N THR A 104 -6.48 -5.83 -7.12
CA THR A 104 -7.00 -5.75 -5.74
C THR A 104 -6.07 -6.42 -4.72
N TYR A 105 -5.34 -7.49 -5.10
CA TYR A 105 -4.31 -8.06 -4.24
C TYR A 105 -3.16 -7.08 -3.99
N GLY A 106 -2.74 -6.34 -5.02
CA GLY A 106 -1.73 -5.28 -4.87
C GLY A 106 -2.16 -4.18 -3.90
N LEU A 107 -3.42 -3.74 -3.97
CA LEU A 107 -3.97 -2.78 -3.01
C LEU A 107 -4.06 -3.35 -1.60
N ALA A 108 -4.57 -4.58 -1.47
CA ALA A 108 -4.71 -5.26 -0.19
C ALA A 108 -3.36 -5.50 0.50
N ALA A 109 -2.27 -5.57 -0.27
CA ALA A 109 -0.91 -5.72 0.26
C ALA A 109 -0.50 -4.54 1.16
N LEU A 110 -0.96 -3.34 0.82
CA LEU A 110 -0.42 -2.11 1.37
C LEU A 110 -1.47 -1.30 2.14
N LEU A 111 -2.76 -1.62 1.93
CA LEU A 111 -3.89 -0.96 2.61
C LEU A 111 -3.82 -1.06 4.15
N PRO A 112 -3.55 -2.23 4.78
CA PRO A 112 -3.44 -2.30 6.23
C PRO A 112 -2.29 -1.44 6.77
N ALA A 113 -1.14 -1.48 6.10
CA ALA A 113 0.03 -0.67 6.46
C ALA A 113 -0.27 0.82 6.41
N TRP A 114 -0.98 1.25 5.36
CA TRP A 114 -1.41 2.64 5.19
C TRP A 114 -2.38 3.10 6.28
N LEU A 115 -3.38 2.28 6.62
CA LEU A 115 -4.34 2.58 7.68
C LEU A 115 -3.66 2.69 9.05
N ILE A 116 -2.72 1.80 9.37
CA ILE A 116 -1.92 1.88 10.61
C ILE A 116 -1.13 3.19 10.65
N ALA A 117 -0.50 3.58 9.54
CA ALA A 117 0.25 4.83 9.47
C ALA A 117 -0.65 6.07 9.62
N ILE A 118 -1.85 6.07 9.02
CA ILE A 118 -2.84 7.14 9.20
C ILE A 118 -3.23 7.23 10.69
N LEU A 119 -3.64 6.12 11.30
CA LEU A 119 -4.04 6.09 12.71
C LEU A 119 -2.92 6.58 13.63
N GLY A 120 -1.68 6.15 13.39
CA GLY A 120 -0.53 6.62 14.15
C GLY A 120 -0.28 8.12 14.04
N ASN A 121 -0.61 8.76 12.91
CA ASN A 121 -0.52 10.21 12.74
C ASN A 121 -1.72 10.98 13.29
N VAL A 122 -2.87 10.33 13.47
CA VAL A 122 -4.08 10.93 14.05
C VAL A 122 -4.03 10.93 15.58
N VAL A 123 -3.46 9.87 16.17
CA VAL A 123 -3.34 9.72 17.63
C VAL A 123 -2.10 10.41 18.21
N ARG A 124 -1.10 10.72 17.37
CA ARG A 124 0.10 11.47 17.75
C ARG A 124 -0.22 12.92 18.09
#